data_AF-A0A1N6L9Q6-F1
#
_entry.id   AF-A0A1N6L9Q6-F1
#
_cell.length_a   1.000
_cell.length_b   1.000
_cell.length_c   1.000
_cell.angle_alpha   90.00
_cell.angle_beta   90.00
_cell.angle_gamma   90.00
#
_symmetry.space_group_name_H-M   'P 1'
#
loop_
_entity.id
_entity.type
_entity.pdbx_description
1 polymer ?
#
loop_
_entity_poly.entity_id
_entity_poly.type
_entity_poly.pdbx_seq_one_letter_code
_entity_poly.pdbx_strand_id
1 'polypeptide(L)'
;MASLDRPKLRPLSAQRFEHQGQTYAAIADPLGVFLEPVLIPIDGYQWVVRHFDGETLLSEIQARVLRETGQLITLAQLEELVDQLDRAMVLDGPTFAAYHESYRRAPVRPAAMAGRSYAGTERALRAQLARFFCHADGSGVPQLQTPTIPSRLRGVLSPHIDFQRGGPVYTWSYKELVERSDADTFVILGVAHQYCRNRFALTRKDFETPLGRVRTNGDYVDRIAALAGHDLFEDELSHRTEHSIEFQVVFLQYLLGGIRDFSIVPILVGSFHDLMDAGTDPIESDDVRRFVESLRAAEAAHGRKVAYIGGIDLCHVGPEFGDPDLLDPEILAEVRSFDTSMLDRAVARDPAGWFGTAAEIGNRWRVCGLAAAYTMLHAMGPARGTLLKYDQAVDEGRTCCVSFASLAFDAHDEPSPSAEVRTCA
;
A
#
# COMPACT_ATOMS: atom_id res chain seq x y z
N MET A 1 -25.62 -2.17 -0.17
CA MET A 1 -25.83 -3.15 -1.24
C MET A 1 -26.90 -2.60 -2.16
N ALA A 2 -26.62 -2.54 -3.46
CA ALA A 2 -27.64 -2.15 -4.43
C ALA A 2 -28.61 -3.32 -4.67
N SER A 3 -29.86 -3.01 -4.95
CA SER A 3 -30.83 -4.02 -5.39
C SER A 3 -30.64 -4.29 -6.88
N LEU A 4 -30.95 -5.50 -7.35
CA LEU A 4 -30.71 -5.87 -8.76
C LEU A 4 -31.65 -5.16 -9.74
N ASP A 5 -32.76 -4.58 -9.27
CA ASP A 5 -33.63 -3.68 -10.04
C ASP A 5 -33.04 -2.26 -10.21
N ARG A 6 -32.05 -1.90 -9.38
CA ARG A 6 -31.23 -0.68 -9.45
C ARG A 6 -29.75 -1.06 -9.37
N PRO A 7 -29.20 -1.73 -10.40
CA PRO A 7 -27.85 -2.27 -10.34
C PRO A 7 -26.81 -1.17 -10.17
N LYS A 8 -25.71 -1.49 -9.48
CA LYS A 8 -24.57 -0.59 -9.26
C LYS A 8 -23.28 -1.26 -9.71
N LEU A 9 -22.48 -0.62 -10.54
CA LEU A 9 -21.13 -1.06 -10.84
C LEU A 9 -20.20 -0.89 -9.64
N ARG A 10 -19.32 -1.86 -9.42
CA ARG A 10 -18.15 -1.67 -8.56
C ARG A 10 -17.17 -0.69 -9.23
N PRO A 11 -16.27 -0.04 -8.46
CA PRO A 11 -15.19 0.77 -9.01
C PRO A 11 -14.14 -0.12 -9.68
N LEU A 12 -14.43 -0.56 -10.90
CA LEU A 12 -13.61 -1.47 -11.71
C LEU A 12 -12.88 -0.71 -12.81
N SER A 13 -11.79 -1.28 -13.32
CA SER A 13 -11.07 -0.71 -14.46
C SER A 13 -11.73 -1.18 -15.76
N ALA A 14 -12.01 -0.25 -16.68
CA ALA A 14 -12.58 -0.55 -17.98
C ALA A 14 -11.64 -0.09 -19.09
N GLN A 15 -11.23 -1.00 -19.97
CA GLN A 15 -10.38 -0.70 -21.12
C GLN A 15 -11.03 -1.16 -22.42
N ARG A 16 -10.83 -0.40 -23.49
CA ARG A 16 -11.28 -0.82 -24.82
C ARG A 16 -10.42 -1.99 -25.30
N PHE A 17 -11.07 -3.06 -25.73
CA PHE A 17 -10.43 -4.28 -26.21
C PHE A 17 -11.03 -4.72 -27.55
N GLU A 18 -10.19 -5.05 -28.53
CA GLU A 18 -10.63 -5.52 -29.84
C GLU A 18 -10.33 -7.01 -29.99
N HIS A 19 -11.36 -7.78 -30.33
CA HIS A 19 -11.25 -9.22 -30.52
C HIS A 19 -12.14 -9.68 -31.67
N GLN A 20 -11.55 -10.38 -32.65
CA GLN A 20 -12.26 -10.93 -33.81
C GLN A 20 -13.15 -9.91 -34.56
N GLY A 21 -12.67 -8.66 -34.67
CA GLY A 21 -13.39 -7.58 -35.36
C GLY A 21 -14.57 -6.98 -34.57
N GLN A 22 -14.77 -7.39 -33.31
CA GLN A 22 -15.70 -6.77 -32.38
C GLN A 22 -14.95 -5.99 -31.30
N THR A 23 -15.58 -4.92 -30.81
CA THR A 23 -15.04 -4.07 -29.75
C THR A 23 -15.78 -4.34 -28.44
N TYR A 24 -15.02 -4.51 -27.37
CA TYR A 24 -15.50 -4.76 -26.01
C TYR A 24 -14.96 -3.70 -25.04
N ALA A 25 -15.70 -3.48 -23.96
CA ALA A 25 -15.15 -2.98 -22.71
C ALA A 25 -14.67 -4.21 -21.90
N ALA A 26 -13.35 -4.33 -21.72
CA ALA A 26 -12.75 -5.30 -20.84
C ALA A 26 -12.75 -4.75 -19.41
N ILE A 27 -13.58 -5.34 -18.55
CA ILE A 27 -13.74 -4.94 -17.16
C ILE A 27 -12.81 -5.79 -16.29
N ALA A 28 -11.81 -5.16 -15.68
CA ALA A 28 -10.84 -5.80 -14.80
C ALA A 28 -11.07 -5.43 -13.34
N ASP A 29 -10.85 -6.38 -12.43
CA ASP A 29 -10.97 -6.16 -10.99
C ASP A 29 -9.62 -5.86 -10.33
N PRO A 30 -9.35 -4.61 -9.95
CA PRO A 30 -8.13 -4.28 -9.21
C PRO A 30 -7.99 -5.00 -7.87
N LEU A 31 -9.11 -5.39 -7.24
CA LEU A 31 -9.13 -6.09 -5.96
C LEU A 31 -8.97 -7.61 -6.11
N GLY A 32 -8.87 -8.12 -7.34
CA GLY A 32 -8.63 -9.54 -7.63
C GLY A 32 -9.68 -10.47 -7.04
N VAL A 33 -10.95 -10.06 -7.02
CA VAL A 33 -12.08 -10.93 -6.64
C VAL A 33 -12.43 -11.88 -7.77
N PHE A 34 -12.36 -11.39 -9.00
CA PHE A 34 -12.26 -12.20 -10.21
C PHE A 34 -10.95 -11.89 -10.94
N LEU A 35 -10.35 -12.91 -11.56
CA LEU A 35 -9.01 -12.80 -12.16
C LEU A 35 -9.04 -12.47 -13.65
N GLU A 36 -10.02 -13.01 -14.37
CA GLU A 36 -10.15 -12.81 -15.81
C GLU A 36 -11.05 -11.60 -16.10
N PRO A 37 -10.64 -10.69 -17.00
CA PRO A 37 -11.48 -9.56 -17.37
C PRO A 37 -12.82 -10.01 -17.94
N VAL A 38 -13.90 -9.36 -17.51
CA VAL A 38 -15.25 -9.59 -18.06
C VAL A 38 -15.41 -8.73 -19.31
N LEU A 39 -15.64 -9.37 -20.45
CA LEU A 39 -15.82 -8.68 -21.73
C LEU A 39 -17.29 -8.32 -21.93
N ILE A 40 -17.57 -7.02 -22.06
CA ILE A 40 -18.92 -6.50 -22.34
C ILE A 40 -18.86 -5.86 -23.73
N PRO A 41 -19.75 -6.22 -24.69
CA PRO A 41 -19.80 -5.54 -25.98
C PRO A 41 -19.88 -4.02 -25.80
N ILE A 42 -19.10 -3.25 -26.57
CA ILE A 42 -18.90 -1.83 -26.29
C ILE A 42 -20.21 -1.03 -26.28
N ASP A 43 -21.15 -1.36 -27.15
CA ASP A 43 -22.48 -0.74 -27.19
C ASP A 43 -23.30 -1.09 -25.94
N GLY A 44 -23.25 -2.35 -25.50
CA GLY A 44 -23.89 -2.76 -24.24
C GLY A 44 -23.31 -2.03 -23.04
N TYR A 45 -21.99 -1.81 -23.02
CA TYR A 45 -21.36 -1.03 -21.97
C TYR A 45 -21.80 0.45 -22.01
N GLN A 46 -21.73 1.07 -23.20
CA GLN A 46 -22.04 2.48 -23.41
C GLN A 46 -23.50 2.81 -23.17
N TRP A 47 -24.45 1.97 -23.56
CA TRP A 47 -25.87 2.33 -23.50
C TRP A 47 -26.60 1.74 -22.30
N VAL A 48 -26.03 0.72 -21.65
CA VAL A 48 -26.66 0.03 -20.53
C VAL A 48 -25.78 0.09 -19.28
N VAL A 49 -24.62 -0.57 -19.31
CA VAL A 49 -23.87 -0.87 -18.08
C VAL A 49 -23.31 0.38 -17.41
N ARG A 50 -22.90 1.41 -18.17
CA ARG A 50 -22.44 2.68 -17.59
C ARG A 50 -23.50 3.41 -16.75
N HIS A 51 -24.77 3.03 -16.88
CA HIS A 51 -25.90 3.61 -16.15
C HIS A 51 -26.28 2.81 -14.90
N PHE A 52 -25.50 1.79 -14.55
CA PHE A 52 -25.67 1.04 -13.31
C PHE A 52 -25.01 1.81 -12.16
N ASP A 53 -25.72 2.83 -11.66
CA ASP A 53 -25.29 3.75 -10.61
C ASP A 53 -25.79 3.38 -9.20
N GLY A 54 -26.70 2.40 -9.10
CA GLY A 54 -27.38 2.03 -7.87
C GLY A 54 -28.66 2.81 -7.58
N GLU A 55 -29.01 3.75 -8.45
CA GLU A 55 -30.14 4.67 -8.30
C GLU A 55 -31.17 4.51 -9.42
N THR A 56 -30.75 4.22 -10.65
CA THR A 56 -31.61 4.14 -11.83
C THR A 56 -32.27 2.75 -11.95
N LEU A 57 -33.60 2.69 -12.17
CA LEU A 57 -34.32 1.44 -12.40
C LEU A 57 -34.02 0.84 -13.78
N LEU A 58 -34.07 -0.50 -13.89
CA LEU A 58 -33.95 -1.18 -15.19
C LEU A 58 -34.97 -0.69 -16.24
N SER A 59 -36.20 -0.36 -15.83
CA SER A 59 -37.21 0.20 -16.73
C SER A 59 -36.87 1.60 -17.24
N GLU A 60 -36.15 2.40 -16.43
CA GLU A 60 -35.68 3.72 -16.83
C GLU A 60 -34.49 3.61 -17.79
N ILE A 61 -33.58 2.66 -17.53
CA ILE A 61 -32.48 2.33 -18.44
C ILE A 61 -33.04 1.83 -19.79
N GLN A 62 -34.02 0.93 -19.76
CA GLN A 62 -34.72 0.47 -20.97
C GLN A 62 -35.28 1.64 -21.79
N ALA A 63 -36.02 2.54 -21.13
CA ALA A 63 -36.62 3.70 -21.80
C ALA A 63 -35.56 4.65 -22.36
N ARG A 64 -34.39 4.76 -21.70
CA ARG A 64 -33.25 5.53 -22.19
C ARG A 64 -32.64 4.90 -23.44
N VAL A 65 -32.35 3.60 -23.42
CA VAL A 65 -31.77 2.87 -24.57
C VAL A 65 -32.65 3.04 -25.80
N LEU A 66 -33.97 2.85 -25.66
CA LEU A 66 -34.91 3.01 -26.77
C LEU A 66 -34.90 4.44 -27.32
N ARG A 67 -34.84 5.45 -26.44
CA ARG A 67 -34.83 6.86 -26.83
C ARG A 67 -33.55 7.28 -27.54
N GLU A 68 -32.40 6.81 -27.07
CA GLU A 68 -31.09 7.23 -27.56
C GLU A 68 -30.63 6.44 -28.79
N THR A 69 -31.02 5.16 -28.90
CA THR A 69 -30.52 4.25 -29.96
C THR A 69 -31.59 3.77 -30.93
N GLY A 70 -32.88 3.90 -30.57
CA GLY A 70 -33.99 3.28 -31.31
C GLY A 70 -34.08 1.75 -31.16
N GLN A 71 -33.16 1.13 -30.42
CA GLN A 71 -33.16 -0.32 -30.18
C GLN A 71 -34.08 -0.69 -29.02
N LEU A 72 -34.85 -1.76 -29.19
CA LEU A 72 -35.77 -2.27 -28.19
C LEU A 72 -35.11 -3.42 -27.42
N ILE A 73 -34.64 -3.13 -26.21
CA ILE A 73 -34.19 -4.14 -25.25
C ILE A 73 -35.36 -4.48 -24.31
N THR A 74 -35.61 -5.76 -24.08
CA THR A 74 -36.66 -6.19 -23.14
C THR A 74 -36.17 -6.13 -21.69
N LEU A 75 -37.09 -5.98 -20.72
CA LEU A 75 -36.73 -6.06 -19.30
C LEU A 75 -36.07 -7.41 -18.96
N ALA A 76 -36.57 -8.51 -19.52
CA ALA A 76 -35.98 -9.84 -19.31
C ALA A 76 -34.51 -9.92 -19.78
N GLN A 77 -34.16 -9.28 -20.90
CA GLN A 77 -32.76 -9.20 -21.36
C GLN A 77 -31.88 -8.36 -20.42
N LEU A 78 -32.42 -7.28 -19.86
CA LEU A 78 -31.70 -6.47 -18.87
C LEU A 78 -31.50 -7.23 -17.55
N GLU A 79 -32.54 -7.92 -17.07
CA GLU A 79 -32.48 -8.77 -15.89
C GLU A 79 -31.45 -9.90 -16.08
N GLU A 80 -31.44 -10.57 -17.24
CA GLU A 80 -30.45 -11.61 -17.56
C GLU A 80 -29.02 -11.05 -17.56
N LEU A 81 -28.79 -9.87 -18.15
CA LEU A 81 -27.50 -9.20 -18.12
C LEU A 81 -27.06 -8.85 -16.69
N VAL A 82 -27.97 -8.30 -15.88
CA VAL A 82 -27.70 -7.99 -14.47
C VAL A 82 -27.32 -9.24 -13.69
N ASP A 83 -28.07 -10.33 -13.84
CA ASP A 83 -27.78 -11.60 -13.19
C ASP A 83 -26.42 -12.17 -13.61
N GLN A 84 -26.05 -12.06 -14.89
CA GLN A 84 -24.73 -12.46 -15.38
C GLN A 84 -23.62 -11.62 -14.73
N LEU A 85 -23.79 -10.30 -14.66
CA LEU A 85 -22.81 -9.38 -14.08
C LEU A 85 -22.71 -9.49 -12.55
N ASP A 86 -23.81 -9.76 -11.84
CA ASP A 86 -23.77 -10.06 -10.40
C ASP A 86 -23.05 -11.38 -10.13
N ARG A 87 -23.36 -12.44 -10.89
CA ARG A 87 -22.63 -13.73 -10.78
C ARG A 87 -21.14 -13.58 -11.05
N ALA A 88 -20.76 -12.70 -11.98
CA ALA A 88 -19.36 -12.36 -12.26
C ALA A 88 -18.76 -11.39 -11.21
N MET A 89 -19.54 -10.94 -10.22
CA MET A 89 -19.16 -9.97 -9.20
C MET A 89 -18.72 -8.62 -9.77
N VAL A 90 -19.20 -8.24 -10.96
CA VAL A 90 -18.97 -6.92 -11.56
C VAL A 90 -19.80 -5.85 -10.85
N LEU A 91 -20.97 -6.24 -10.32
CA LEU A 91 -21.88 -5.37 -9.61
C LEU A 91 -21.58 -5.33 -8.10
N ASP A 92 -21.88 -4.20 -7.46
CA ASP A 92 -21.99 -4.05 -5.99
C ASP A 92 -23.35 -4.63 -5.52
N GLY A 93 -23.53 -5.91 -5.86
CA GLY A 93 -24.73 -6.70 -5.67
C GLY A 93 -24.56 -7.83 -4.63
N PRO A 94 -25.56 -8.70 -4.48
CA PRO A 94 -25.59 -9.73 -3.44
C PRO A 94 -24.44 -10.74 -3.54
N THR A 95 -24.01 -11.12 -4.75
CA THR A 95 -22.93 -12.10 -4.91
C THR A 95 -21.58 -11.52 -4.43
N PHE A 96 -21.27 -10.28 -4.81
CA PHE A 96 -20.06 -9.59 -4.31
C PHE A 96 -20.14 -9.34 -2.80
N ALA A 97 -21.30 -8.95 -2.28
CA ALA A 97 -21.49 -8.74 -0.84
C ALA A 97 -21.22 -10.03 -0.03
N ALA A 98 -21.71 -11.18 -0.52
CA ALA A 98 -21.45 -12.47 0.10
C ALA A 98 -19.96 -12.84 0.08
N TYR A 99 -19.27 -12.59 -1.05
CA TYR A 99 -17.82 -12.77 -1.15
C TYR A 99 -17.06 -11.86 -0.17
N HIS A 100 -17.42 -10.58 -0.10
CA HIS A 100 -16.76 -9.61 0.77
C HIS A 100 -16.92 -9.99 2.24
N GLU A 101 -18.10 -10.45 2.66
CA GLU A 101 -18.34 -10.94 4.01
C GLU A 101 -17.54 -12.23 4.30
N SER A 102 -17.45 -13.14 3.33
CA SER A 102 -16.59 -14.32 3.45
C SER A 102 -15.11 -13.93 3.62
N TYR A 103 -14.64 -12.93 2.87
CA TYR A 103 -13.29 -12.41 3.02
C TYR A 103 -13.09 -11.79 4.40
N ARG A 104 -14.01 -10.95 4.88
CA ARG A 104 -13.96 -10.34 6.23
C ARG A 104 -13.83 -11.38 7.34
N ARG A 105 -14.55 -12.49 7.25
CA ARG A 105 -14.46 -13.60 8.22
C ARG A 105 -13.20 -14.45 8.11
N ALA A 106 -12.51 -14.43 6.97
CA ALA A 106 -11.30 -15.20 6.80
C ALA A 106 -10.22 -14.69 7.77
N PRO A 107 -9.56 -15.57 8.55
CA PRO A 107 -8.56 -15.16 9.53
C PRO A 107 -7.21 -14.80 8.89
N VAL A 108 -7.05 -15.06 7.59
CA VAL A 108 -5.75 -15.05 6.91
C VAL A 108 -5.87 -14.35 5.56
N ARG A 109 -4.87 -13.55 5.24
CA ARG A 109 -4.58 -13.00 3.92
C ARG A 109 -3.56 -13.91 3.22
N PRO A 110 -3.93 -14.57 2.10
CA PRO A 110 -3.01 -15.38 1.31
C PRO A 110 -1.83 -14.57 0.74
N ALA A 111 -0.75 -15.25 0.39
CA ALA A 111 0.40 -14.68 -0.30
C ALA A 111 0.05 -14.32 -1.76
N ALA A 112 -0.41 -13.09 -2.01
CA ALA A 112 -0.95 -12.68 -3.31
C ALA A 112 0.13 -12.49 -4.39
N MET A 113 1.37 -12.24 -3.97
CA MET A 113 2.51 -11.97 -4.86
C MET A 113 3.45 -13.17 -5.04
N ALA A 114 3.20 -14.26 -4.31
CA ALA A 114 3.96 -15.50 -4.44
C ALA A 114 3.83 -16.09 -5.85
N GLY A 115 4.97 -16.35 -6.49
CA GLY A 115 5.04 -16.83 -7.87
C GLY A 115 4.88 -15.73 -8.93
N ARG A 116 4.62 -14.48 -8.54
CA ARG A 116 4.49 -13.33 -9.43
C ARG A 116 5.66 -12.37 -9.25
N SER A 117 5.72 -11.68 -8.12
CA SER A 117 6.78 -10.70 -7.81
C SER A 117 7.97 -11.33 -7.09
N TYR A 118 7.76 -12.45 -6.40
CA TYR A 118 8.81 -13.21 -5.74
C TYR A 118 8.56 -14.73 -5.86
N ALA A 119 9.57 -15.54 -5.56
CA ALA A 119 9.48 -16.98 -5.76
C ALA A 119 8.40 -17.64 -4.87
N GLY A 120 7.54 -18.47 -5.45
CA GLY A 120 6.36 -19.02 -4.77
C GLY A 120 6.61 -20.22 -3.85
N THR A 121 7.85 -20.68 -3.68
CA THR A 121 8.17 -21.82 -2.79
C THR A 121 9.22 -21.41 -1.77
N GLU A 122 9.18 -22.01 -0.58
CA GLU A 122 10.09 -21.68 0.53
C GLU A 122 11.57 -21.67 0.08
N ARG A 123 12.03 -22.78 -0.50
CA ARG A 123 13.42 -22.97 -0.91
C ARG A 123 13.85 -21.92 -1.95
N ALA A 124 13.02 -21.66 -2.95
CA ALA A 124 13.34 -20.70 -4.00
C ALA A 124 13.32 -19.26 -3.46
N LEU A 125 12.41 -18.94 -2.54
CA LEU A 125 12.31 -17.62 -1.93
C LEU A 125 13.51 -17.33 -1.02
N ARG A 126 13.91 -18.29 -0.17
CA ARG A 126 15.13 -18.16 0.65
C ARG A 126 16.36 -17.93 -0.22
N ALA A 127 16.51 -18.68 -1.32
CA ALA A 127 17.62 -18.51 -2.25
C ALA A 127 17.56 -17.14 -2.97
N GLN A 128 16.37 -16.67 -3.34
CA GLN A 128 16.19 -15.35 -3.94
C GLN A 128 16.62 -14.24 -2.97
N LEU A 129 16.11 -14.25 -1.74
CA LEU A 129 16.42 -13.23 -0.74
C LEU A 129 17.90 -13.26 -0.33
N ALA A 130 18.48 -14.45 -0.15
CA ALA A 130 19.92 -14.58 0.14
C ALA A 130 20.80 -13.95 -0.94
N ARG A 131 20.41 -14.07 -2.23
CA ARG A 131 21.15 -13.43 -3.33
C ARG A 131 21.09 -11.91 -3.27
N PHE A 132 20.02 -11.31 -2.77
CA PHE A 132 19.95 -9.86 -2.61
C PHE A 132 20.98 -9.35 -1.60
N PHE A 133 21.17 -10.06 -0.48
CA PHE A 133 22.19 -9.69 0.51
C PHE A 133 23.62 -9.83 -0.03
N CYS A 134 23.85 -10.80 -0.92
CA CYS A 134 25.16 -11.05 -1.54
C CYS A 134 25.38 -10.29 -2.86
N HIS A 135 24.40 -9.52 -3.32
CA HIS A 135 24.51 -8.72 -4.54
C HIS A 135 25.52 -7.57 -4.33
N ALA A 136 26.10 -7.06 -5.43
CA ALA A 136 27.06 -5.95 -5.36
C ALA A 136 26.46 -4.69 -4.70
N ASP A 137 25.17 -4.42 -4.95
CA ASP A 137 24.38 -3.35 -4.32
C ASP A 137 23.70 -3.74 -3.00
N GLY A 138 23.91 -4.97 -2.52
CA GLY A 138 23.34 -5.48 -1.28
C GLY A 138 24.10 -5.01 -0.04
N SER A 139 23.46 -5.09 1.12
CA SER A 139 24.03 -4.68 2.40
C SER A 139 25.06 -5.65 2.99
N GLY A 140 25.28 -6.80 2.34
CA GLY A 140 25.96 -7.95 2.94
C GLY A 140 25.06 -8.73 3.91
N VAL A 141 25.45 -9.98 4.19
CA VAL A 141 24.68 -10.91 5.04
C VAL A 141 24.54 -10.34 6.47
N PRO A 142 23.33 -10.33 7.06
CA PRO A 142 23.12 -9.83 8.41
C PRO A 142 23.55 -10.84 9.47
N GLN A 143 23.96 -10.34 10.62
CA GLN A 143 24.18 -11.12 11.84
C GLN A 143 22.84 -11.29 12.57
N LEU A 144 22.30 -12.51 12.47
CA LEU A 144 21.01 -12.83 13.09
C LEU A 144 21.22 -13.18 14.57
N GLN A 145 21.24 -12.15 15.42
CA GLN A 145 21.30 -12.29 16.87
C GLN A 145 20.22 -11.43 17.51
N THR A 146 19.65 -11.89 18.62
CA THR A 146 18.71 -11.03 19.37
C THR A 146 19.52 -9.98 20.11
N PRO A 147 19.31 -8.67 19.85
CA PRO A 147 20.07 -7.63 20.53
C PRO A 147 19.85 -7.71 22.05
N THR A 148 20.93 -7.61 22.82
CA THR A 148 20.92 -7.69 24.28
C THR A 148 20.72 -6.34 24.96
N ILE A 149 20.73 -5.25 24.20
CA ILE A 149 20.59 -3.87 24.67
C ILE A 149 19.30 -3.29 24.02
N PRO A 150 18.51 -2.50 24.77
CA PRO A 150 17.34 -1.82 24.21
C PRO A 150 17.69 -1.06 22.94
N SER A 151 16.93 -1.31 21.87
CA SER A 151 17.21 -0.69 20.58
C SER A 151 16.93 0.80 20.61
N ARG A 152 17.77 1.55 19.90
CA ARG A 152 17.48 2.94 19.53
C ARG A 152 16.76 3.04 18.19
N LEU A 153 16.73 1.98 17.38
CA LEU A 153 16.09 1.99 16.07
C LEU A 153 14.57 2.04 16.24
N ARG A 154 13.96 3.16 15.86
CA ARG A 154 12.51 3.37 15.92
C ARG A 154 11.78 2.93 14.66
N GLY A 155 12.48 2.90 13.53
CA GLY A 155 11.90 2.41 12.29
C GLY A 155 12.81 2.50 11.08
N VAL A 156 12.29 2.05 9.94
CA VAL A 156 12.95 2.07 8.65
C VAL A 156 11.97 2.46 7.53
N LEU A 157 12.47 3.13 6.50
CA LEU A 157 11.80 3.16 5.19
C LEU A 157 12.48 2.12 4.32
N SER A 158 11.69 1.29 3.63
CA SER A 158 12.19 0.26 2.73
C SER A 158 11.37 0.28 1.45
N PRO A 159 11.95 -0.07 0.29
CA PRO A 159 11.23 -0.12 -0.97
C PRO A 159 9.97 -0.99 -0.89
N HIS A 160 9.02 -0.77 -1.80
CA HIS A 160 8.01 -1.77 -2.13
C HIS A 160 8.00 -2.15 -3.62
N ILE A 161 8.98 -1.71 -4.40
CA ILE A 161 9.12 -2.12 -5.80
C ILE A 161 9.28 -3.64 -5.93
N ASP A 162 8.79 -4.22 -7.02
CA ASP A 162 9.00 -5.64 -7.33
C ASP A 162 10.45 -6.08 -7.09
N PHE A 163 10.62 -7.23 -6.44
CA PHE A 163 11.94 -7.71 -6.00
C PHE A 163 12.96 -7.86 -7.13
N GLN A 164 12.49 -8.12 -8.35
CA GLN A 164 13.36 -8.22 -9.52
C GLN A 164 14.00 -6.88 -9.90
N ARG A 165 13.36 -5.76 -9.57
CA ARG A 165 13.80 -4.40 -9.90
C ARG A 165 14.63 -3.74 -8.79
N GLY A 166 14.35 -4.07 -7.52
CA GLY A 166 14.96 -3.35 -6.38
C GLY A 166 15.39 -4.22 -5.19
N GLY A 167 15.33 -5.56 -5.30
CA GLY A 167 15.59 -6.50 -4.20
C GLY A 167 16.84 -6.21 -3.34
N PRO A 168 18.01 -5.89 -3.92
CA PRO A 168 19.20 -5.54 -3.14
C PRO A 168 19.02 -4.33 -2.22
N VAL A 169 18.23 -3.33 -2.60
CA VAL A 169 18.08 -2.11 -1.78
C VAL A 169 17.34 -2.39 -0.48
N TYR A 170 16.31 -3.25 -0.48
CA TYR A 170 15.62 -3.69 0.74
C TYR A 170 16.57 -4.15 1.85
N THR A 171 17.64 -4.85 1.47
CA THR A 171 18.57 -5.49 2.40
C THR A 171 19.20 -4.51 3.38
N TRP A 172 19.38 -3.24 2.98
CA TRP A 172 19.96 -2.19 3.82
C TRP A 172 19.09 -1.89 5.04
N SER A 173 17.81 -1.58 4.83
CA SER A 173 16.88 -1.33 5.94
C SER A 173 16.71 -2.56 6.82
N TYR A 174 16.61 -3.74 6.22
CA TYR A 174 16.40 -4.97 6.97
C TYR A 174 17.63 -5.44 7.75
N LYS A 175 18.86 -5.19 7.26
CA LYS A 175 20.08 -5.44 8.02
C LYS A 175 20.11 -4.58 9.29
N GLU A 176 19.86 -3.28 9.17
CA GLU A 176 19.75 -2.38 10.32
C GLU A 176 18.67 -2.85 11.30
N LEU A 177 17.49 -3.21 10.78
CA LEU A 177 16.36 -3.68 11.59
C LEU A 177 16.73 -4.92 12.43
N VAL A 178 17.35 -5.94 11.83
CA VAL A 178 17.60 -7.20 12.53
C VAL A 178 18.85 -7.19 13.40
N GLU A 179 19.86 -6.40 13.05
CA GLU A 179 21.10 -6.30 13.83
C GLU A 179 20.97 -5.34 15.02
N ARG A 180 20.09 -4.33 14.91
CA ARG A 180 20.01 -3.25 15.89
C ARG A 180 18.68 -3.18 16.63
N SER A 181 17.62 -3.85 16.18
CA SER A 181 16.29 -3.79 16.82
C SER A 181 15.91 -5.04 17.61
N ASP A 182 15.49 -4.81 18.85
CA ASP A 182 14.86 -5.81 19.72
C ASP A 182 13.33 -5.81 19.61
N ALA A 183 12.77 -5.12 18.61
CA ALA A 183 11.33 -5.07 18.36
C ALA A 183 10.73 -6.46 18.09
N ASP A 184 9.57 -6.70 18.70
CA ASP A 184 8.72 -7.90 18.52
C ASP A 184 7.37 -7.57 17.84
N THR A 185 7.09 -6.29 17.64
CA THR A 185 5.87 -5.79 17.01
C THR A 185 6.26 -4.77 15.95
N PHE A 186 5.94 -5.05 14.69
CA PHE A 186 6.28 -4.17 13.57
C PHE A 186 5.02 -3.49 13.02
N VAL A 187 4.96 -2.16 13.14
CA VAL A 187 3.89 -1.36 12.51
C VAL A 187 4.28 -1.10 11.07
N ILE A 188 3.57 -1.69 10.11
CA ILE A 188 3.91 -1.64 8.69
C ILE A 188 2.91 -0.72 7.99
N LEU A 189 3.39 0.45 7.55
CA LEU A 189 2.65 1.38 6.72
C LEU A 189 2.96 1.09 5.25
N GLY A 190 1.98 0.53 4.56
CA GLY A 190 2.00 0.35 3.11
C GLY A 190 1.14 1.38 2.40
N VAL A 191 1.26 1.42 1.08
CA VAL A 191 0.44 2.28 0.21
C VAL A 191 -0.78 1.53 -0.25
N ALA A 192 -1.95 2.16 -0.21
CA ALA A 192 -3.14 1.66 -0.90
C ALA A 192 -3.10 2.12 -2.37
N HIS A 193 -2.66 1.24 -3.28
CA HIS A 193 -2.67 1.55 -4.72
C HIS A 193 -4.09 1.57 -5.29
N GLN A 194 -5.02 0.88 -4.62
CA GLN A 194 -6.42 0.86 -4.99
C GLN A 194 -7.20 1.93 -4.24
N TYR A 195 -8.26 2.43 -4.89
CA TYR A 195 -9.16 3.38 -4.26
C TYR A 195 -9.72 2.81 -2.95
N CYS A 196 -9.59 3.59 -1.89
CA CYS A 196 -10.20 3.32 -0.59
C CYS A 196 -11.13 4.49 -0.25
N ARG A 197 -12.25 4.17 0.40
CA ARG A 197 -13.20 5.19 0.89
C ARG A 197 -12.59 5.98 2.03
N ASN A 198 -11.88 5.29 2.91
CA ASN A 198 -11.14 5.87 4.02
C ASN A 198 -9.66 6.01 3.65
N ARG A 199 -8.99 6.99 4.25
CA ARG A 199 -7.54 7.18 4.06
C ARG A 199 -6.69 6.08 4.67
N PHE A 200 -7.24 5.33 5.61
CA PHE A 200 -6.53 4.28 6.31
C PHE A 200 -7.37 3.01 6.30
N ALA A 201 -6.78 1.89 5.92
CA ALA A 201 -7.43 0.58 5.96
C ALA A 201 -6.65 -0.36 6.87
N LEU A 202 -7.30 -0.86 7.91
CA LEU A 202 -6.76 -1.87 8.82
C LEU A 202 -7.20 -3.28 8.40
N THR A 203 -6.43 -4.27 8.84
CA THR A 203 -6.86 -5.67 8.79
C THR A 203 -6.47 -6.39 10.06
N ARG A 204 -7.30 -7.36 10.47
CA ARG A 204 -6.97 -8.31 11.57
C ARG A 204 -6.33 -9.59 11.06
N LYS A 205 -6.23 -9.76 9.74
CA LYS A 205 -5.83 -11.03 9.12
C LYS A 205 -4.34 -11.26 9.33
N ASP A 206 -3.98 -12.50 9.63
CA ASP A 206 -2.60 -12.96 9.56
C ASP A 206 -2.14 -12.99 8.09
N PHE A 207 -0.85 -12.80 7.84
CA PHE A 207 -0.30 -12.82 6.50
C PHE A 207 0.39 -14.16 6.23
N GLU A 208 -0.06 -14.86 5.19
CA GLU A 208 0.67 -16.03 4.68
C GLU A 208 1.79 -15.61 3.75
N THR A 209 2.92 -16.31 3.86
CA THR A 209 4.05 -16.24 2.93
C THR A 209 4.53 -17.66 2.62
N PRO A 210 5.31 -17.89 1.56
CA PRO A 210 5.96 -19.19 1.34
C PRO A 210 6.94 -19.60 2.46
N LEU A 211 7.31 -18.70 3.37
CA LEU A 211 8.20 -18.94 4.51
C LEU A 211 7.43 -19.19 5.82
N GLY A 212 6.09 -19.22 5.77
CA GLY A 212 5.22 -19.40 6.93
C GLY A 212 4.30 -18.20 7.18
N ARG A 213 3.43 -18.36 8.18
CA ARG A 213 2.44 -17.36 8.57
C ARG A 213 3.02 -16.37 9.57
N VAL A 214 2.73 -15.09 9.36
CA VAL A 214 3.05 -13.98 10.27
C VAL A 214 1.78 -13.49 10.93
N ARG A 215 1.79 -13.42 12.27
CA ARG A 215 0.61 -13.04 13.05
C ARG A 215 0.39 -11.54 13.05
N THR A 216 -0.85 -11.13 12.89
CA THR A 216 -1.27 -9.75 13.12
C THR A 216 -1.58 -9.53 14.59
N ASN A 217 -1.10 -8.43 15.16
CA ASN A 217 -1.38 -8.06 16.54
C ASN A 217 -2.79 -7.44 16.64
N GLY A 218 -3.79 -8.30 16.81
CA GLY A 218 -5.21 -7.90 16.88
C GLY A 218 -5.50 -6.87 17.98
N ASP A 219 -4.94 -7.04 19.17
CA ASP A 219 -5.15 -6.10 20.29
C ASP A 219 -4.65 -4.69 19.95
N TYR A 220 -3.53 -4.59 19.23
CA TYR A 220 -2.99 -3.31 18.77
C TYR A 220 -3.90 -2.69 17.71
N VAL A 221 -4.31 -3.49 16.70
CA VAL A 221 -5.23 -3.07 15.63
C VAL A 221 -6.56 -2.58 16.20
N ASP A 222 -7.12 -3.28 17.17
CA ASP A 222 -8.39 -2.94 17.82
C ASP A 222 -8.31 -1.63 18.62
N ARG A 223 -7.16 -1.36 19.24
CA ARG A 223 -6.93 -0.07 19.93
C ARG A 223 -6.89 1.10 18.96
N ILE A 224 -6.23 0.95 17.80
CA ILE A 224 -6.24 1.97 16.75
C ILE A 224 -7.68 2.22 16.31
N ALA A 225 -8.41 1.17 15.96
CA ALA A 225 -9.79 1.26 15.47
C ALA A 225 -10.73 1.93 16.47
N ALA A 226 -10.59 1.62 17.76
CA ALA A 226 -11.41 2.21 18.82
C ALA A 226 -11.18 3.72 19.01
N LEU A 227 -10.01 4.24 18.63
CA LEU A 227 -9.60 5.63 18.86
C LEU A 227 -9.69 6.51 17.60
N ALA A 228 -9.56 5.94 16.40
CA ALA A 228 -9.53 6.70 15.15
C ALA A 228 -10.89 7.29 14.74
N GLY A 229 -12.00 6.73 15.23
CA GLY A 229 -13.35 7.30 15.10
C GLY A 229 -14.11 7.00 13.80
N HIS A 230 -13.55 6.16 12.91
CA HIS A 230 -14.18 5.69 11.66
C HIS A 230 -14.08 4.17 11.54
N ASP A 231 -14.90 3.56 10.67
CA ASP A 231 -14.77 2.12 10.36
C ASP A 231 -13.57 1.88 9.43
N LEU A 232 -12.39 1.69 10.02
CA LEU A 232 -11.16 1.43 9.29
C LEU A 232 -11.10 0.03 8.63
N PHE A 233 -12.14 -0.80 8.78
CA PHE A 233 -12.24 -2.11 8.13
C PHE A 233 -13.15 -2.08 6.89
N GLU A 234 -13.75 -0.94 6.56
CA GLU A 234 -14.62 -0.80 5.38
C GLU A 234 -13.88 -1.21 4.10
N ASP A 235 -12.61 -0.77 3.98
CA ASP A 235 -11.71 -1.02 2.86
C ASP A 235 -10.74 -2.20 3.11
N GLU A 236 -11.02 -3.11 4.06
CA GLU A 236 -10.12 -4.25 4.38
C GLU A 236 -9.80 -5.11 3.14
N LEU A 237 -10.72 -5.19 2.18
CA LEU A 237 -10.54 -5.95 0.94
C LEU A 237 -9.35 -5.44 0.10
N SER A 238 -8.97 -4.16 0.21
CA SER A 238 -7.80 -3.59 -0.46
C SER A 238 -6.49 -4.27 -0.06
N HIS A 239 -6.41 -4.85 1.15
CA HIS A 239 -5.24 -5.63 1.56
C HIS A 239 -5.02 -6.88 0.69
N ARG A 240 -6.07 -7.44 0.09
CA ARG A 240 -6.02 -8.75 -0.59
C ARG A 240 -4.95 -8.81 -1.67
N THR A 241 -4.88 -7.79 -2.52
CA THR A 241 -3.98 -7.73 -3.67
C THR A 241 -2.86 -6.70 -3.50
N GLU A 242 -2.83 -5.98 -2.38
CA GLU A 242 -1.83 -4.96 -2.15
C GLU A 242 -0.49 -5.57 -1.76
N HIS A 243 0.59 -5.15 -2.42
CA HIS A 243 1.92 -5.76 -2.30
C HIS A 243 2.82 -5.04 -1.30
N SER A 244 2.56 -3.75 -1.05
CA SER A 244 3.48 -2.89 -0.29
C SER A 244 3.78 -3.41 1.12
N ILE A 245 2.79 -3.97 1.81
CA ILE A 245 2.96 -4.63 3.11
C ILE A 245 3.51 -6.05 2.95
N GLU A 246 3.02 -6.83 1.98
CA GLU A 246 3.39 -8.24 1.80
C GLU A 246 4.90 -8.41 1.62
N PHE A 247 5.53 -7.53 0.84
CA PHE A 247 6.97 -7.54 0.63
C PHE A 247 7.75 -7.35 1.93
N GLN A 248 7.28 -6.46 2.82
CA GLN A 248 7.90 -6.25 4.13
C GLN A 248 7.76 -7.49 5.02
N VAL A 249 6.58 -8.10 5.01
CA VAL A 249 6.29 -9.33 5.77
C VAL A 249 7.19 -10.49 5.31
N VAL A 250 7.45 -10.61 4.00
CA VAL A 250 8.37 -11.62 3.44
C VAL A 250 9.80 -11.44 3.96
N PHE A 251 10.31 -10.21 3.99
CA PHE A 251 11.65 -9.93 4.53
C PHE A 251 11.73 -10.18 6.05
N LEU A 252 10.72 -9.75 6.81
CA LEU A 252 10.63 -10.04 8.25
C LEU A 252 10.63 -11.55 8.51
N GLN A 253 9.80 -12.31 7.79
CA GLN A 253 9.70 -13.75 7.97
C GLN A 253 10.99 -14.47 7.56
N TYR A 254 11.69 -13.99 6.53
CA TYR A 254 12.99 -14.54 6.13
C TYR A 254 14.05 -14.40 7.21
N LEU A 255 14.09 -13.24 7.89
CA LEU A 255 15.17 -12.90 8.81
C LEU A 255 14.87 -13.25 10.26
N LEU A 256 13.60 -13.20 10.69
CA LEU A 256 13.19 -13.41 12.07
C LEU A 256 12.47 -14.74 12.27
N GLY A 257 11.87 -15.30 11.21
CA GLY A 257 11.09 -16.53 11.28
C GLY A 257 11.93 -17.71 11.79
N GLY A 258 11.49 -18.33 12.89
CA GLY A 258 12.20 -19.42 13.56
C GLY A 258 13.38 -18.98 14.43
N ILE A 259 13.69 -17.68 14.49
CA ILE A 259 14.72 -17.10 15.35
C ILE A 259 14.10 -16.46 16.59
N ARG A 260 13.04 -15.66 16.40
CA ARG A 260 12.23 -15.10 17.50
C ARG A 260 10.80 -14.90 17.07
N ASP A 261 9.89 -14.92 18.03
CA ASP A 261 8.49 -14.59 17.80
C ASP A 261 8.33 -13.08 17.54
N PHE A 262 7.47 -12.74 16.60
CA PHE A 262 7.08 -11.37 16.32
C PHE A 262 5.64 -11.30 15.78
N SER A 263 5.11 -10.09 15.75
CA SER A 263 3.80 -9.77 15.18
C SER A 263 3.86 -8.50 14.35
N ILE A 264 2.86 -8.30 13.49
CA ILE A 264 2.75 -7.11 12.64
C ILE A 264 1.46 -6.33 12.93
N VAL A 265 1.48 -5.04 12.61
CA VAL A 265 0.30 -4.17 12.57
C VAL A 265 0.24 -3.59 11.15
N PRO A 266 -0.46 -4.25 10.21
CA PRO A 266 -0.52 -3.86 8.82
C PRO A 266 -1.52 -2.72 8.60
N ILE A 267 -1.07 -1.63 7.99
CA ILE A 267 -1.85 -0.42 7.76
C ILE A 267 -1.65 0.00 6.31
N LEU A 268 -2.71 0.03 5.52
CA LEU A 268 -2.68 0.68 4.22
C LEU A 268 -3.05 2.14 4.37
N VAL A 269 -2.26 3.00 3.72
CA VAL A 269 -2.45 4.44 3.68
C VAL A 269 -2.80 4.85 2.25
N GLY A 270 -4.01 5.40 2.09
CA GLY A 270 -4.51 5.97 0.85
C GLY A 270 -3.96 7.37 0.58
N SER A 271 -4.35 7.92 -0.57
CA SER A 271 -3.86 9.21 -1.04
C SER A 271 -4.26 10.38 -0.14
N PHE A 272 -3.35 11.35 -0.02
CA PHE A 272 -3.59 12.67 0.58
C PHE A 272 -3.64 13.78 -0.49
N HIS A 273 -3.85 13.42 -1.76
CA HIS A 273 -3.79 14.39 -2.87
C HIS A 273 -4.88 15.45 -2.80
N ASP A 274 -6.06 15.13 -2.28
CA ASP A 274 -7.12 16.11 -2.04
C ASP A 274 -6.73 17.16 -0.98
N LEU A 275 -5.91 16.80 0.00
CA LEU A 275 -5.34 17.73 0.98
C LEU A 275 -4.25 18.61 0.35
N MET A 276 -3.48 18.04 -0.60
CA MET A 276 -2.52 18.78 -1.42
C MET A 276 -3.23 19.82 -2.30
N ASP A 277 -4.32 19.43 -2.99
CA ASP A 277 -5.14 20.33 -3.81
C ASP A 277 -5.77 21.44 -2.97
N ALA A 278 -6.13 21.15 -1.73
CA ALA A 278 -6.64 22.12 -0.76
C ALA A 278 -5.54 22.99 -0.13
N GLY A 279 -4.25 22.74 -0.40
CA GLY A 279 -3.13 23.45 0.22
C GLY A 279 -3.06 23.27 1.73
N THR A 280 -3.56 22.15 2.25
CA THR A 280 -3.67 21.84 3.68
C THR A 280 -2.59 20.84 4.07
N ASP A 281 -1.85 21.12 5.15
CA ASP A 281 -0.90 20.14 5.71
C ASP A 281 -1.71 18.93 6.25
N PRO A 282 -1.43 17.67 5.84
CA PRO A 282 -2.33 16.57 6.16
C PRO A 282 -2.65 16.39 7.65
N ILE A 283 -1.73 16.71 8.56
CA ILE A 283 -1.96 16.64 10.01
C ILE A 283 -3.00 17.64 10.53
N GLU A 284 -3.35 18.66 9.75
CA GLU A 284 -4.45 19.58 10.07
C GLU A 284 -5.83 18.95 9.82
N SER A 285 -5.89 17.91 8.98
CA SER A 285 -7.11 17.14 8.78
C SER A 285 -7.44 16.28 10.00
N ASP A 286 -8.68 16.36 10.48
CA ASP A 286 -9.12 15.69 11.71
C ASP A 286 -8.99 14.17 11.65
N ASP A 287 -9.19 13.55 10.49
CA ASP A 287 -9.04 12.11 10.29
C ASP A 287 -7.57 11.66 10.37
N VAL A 288 -6.65 12.36 9.70
CA VAL A 288 -5.20 12.09 9.74
C VAL A 288 -4.65 12.31 11.14
N ARG A 289 -4.98 13.44 11.77
CA ARG A 289 -4.56 13.77 13.14
C ARG A 289 -5.00 12.70 14.14
N ARG A 290 -6.29 12.35 14.14
CA ARG A 290 -6.82 11.30 15.03
C ARG A 290 -6.18 9.95 14.77
N PHE A 291 -5.91 9.60 13.51
CA PHE A 291 -5.25 8.34 13.19
C PHE A 291 -3.83 8.30 13.75
N VAL A 292 -3.02 9.34 13.54
CA VAL A 292 -1.67 9.46 14.11
C VAL A 292 -1.69 9.41 15.65
N GLU A 293 -2.62 10.12 16.28
CA GLU A 293 -2.81 10.09 17.73
C GLU A 293 -3.18 8.68 18.22
N SER A 294 -4.06 7.97 17.50
CA SER A 294 -4.46 6.59 17.82
C SER A 294 -3.30 5.60 17.73
N LEU A 295 -2.41 5.76 16.74
CA LEU A 295 -1.21 4.92 16.60
C LEU A 295 -0.27 5.08 17.79
N ARG A 296 0.00 6.34 18.18
CA ARG A 296 0.85 6.66 19.33
C ARG A 296 0.24 6.16 20.63
N ALA A 297 -1.07 6.30 20.81
CA ALA A 297 -1.78 5.81 21.98
C ALA A 297 -1.76 4.27 22.06
N ALA A 298 -1.92 3.58 20.93
CA ALA A 298 -1.81 2.13 20.86
C ALA A 298 -0.38 1.66 21.17
N GLU A 299 0.65 2.35 20.66
CA GLU A 299 2.06 2.06 20.98
C GLU A 299 2.31 2.19 22.49
N ALA A 300 1.93 3.33 23.07
CA ALA A 300 2.13 3.62 24.48
C ALA A 300 1.43 2.60 25.40
N ALA A 301 0.24 2.14 25.01
CA ALA A 301 -0.52 1.17 25.79
C ALA A 301 -0.07 -0.29 25.59
N HIS A 302 0.58 -0.60 24.47
CA HIS A 302 1.07 -1.95 24.16
C HIS A 302 2.27 -2.34 25.03
N GLY A 303 3.15 -1.38 25.33
CA GLY A 303 4.30 -1.58 26.23
C GLY A 303 5.34 -2.60 25.74
N ARG A 304 5.20 -3.15 24.52
CA ARG A 304 6.23 -3.98 23.87
C ARG A 304 7.17 -3.13 23.02
N LYS A 305 8.23 -3.78 22.53
CA LYS A 305 9.27 -3.20 21.69
C LYS A 305 8.72 -3.06 20.26
N VAL A 306 8.35 -1.84 19.88
CA VAL A 306 7.73 -1.53 18.58
C VAL A 306 8.76 -0.89 17.64
N ALA A 307 8.74 -1.29 16.38
CA ALA A 307 9.44 -0.61 15.29
C ALA A 307 8.49 -0.34 14.12
N TYR A 308 8.66 0.81 13.47
CA TYR A 308 7.87 1.22 12.31
C TYR A 308 8.56 0.85 11.00
N ILE A 309 7.81 0.41 10.01
CA ILE A 309 8.29 0.11 8.66
C ILE A 309 7.40 0.84 7.67
N GLY A 310 7.96 1.78 6.91
CA GLY A 310 7.28 2.36 5.75
C GLY A 310 7.72 1.59 4.50
N GLY A 311 6.84 0.74 3.98
CA GLY A 311 7.06 0.05 2.71
C GLY A 311 6.66 0.99 1.57
N ILE A 312 7.61 1.74 1.04
CA ILE A 312 7.35 2.84 0.11
C ILE A 312 8.35 2.86 -1.06
N ASP A 313 7.86 3.30 -2.22
CA ASP A 313 8.70 3.81 -3.30
C ASP A 313 8.56 5.34 -3.40
N LEU A 314 9.44 5.96 -4.18
CA LEU A 314 9.47 7.40 -4.42
C LEU A 314 8.79 7.72 -5.77
N CYS A 315 9.48 8.37 -6.69
CA CYS A 315 8.93 8.84 -7.96
C CYS A 315 8.61 7.71 -8.95
N HIS A 316 7.53 7.89 -9.70
CA HIS A 316 7.08 7.04 -10.80
C HIS A 316 6.99 7.89 -12.08
N VAL A 317 7.94 7.70 -12.99
CA VAL A 317 8.17 8.59 -14.14
C VAL A 317 8.27 7.80 -15.45
N GLY A 318 7.69 8.34 -16.52
CA GLY A 318 7.72 7.80 -17.86
C GLY A 318 6.33 7.52 -18.46
N PRO A 319 6.27 7.15 -19.76
CA PRO A 319 5.06 6.83 -20.49
C PRO A 319 4.11 5.84 -19.82
N GLU A 320 4.62 4.86 -19.08
CA GLU A 320 3.78 3.92 -18.35
C GLU A 320 2.97 4.59 -17.22
N PHE A 321 3.42 5.74 -16.73
CA PHE A 321 2.74 6.54 -15.72
C PHE A 321 2.06 7.80 -16.30
N GLY A 322 1.97 7.88 -17.63
CA GLY A 322 1.27 8.95 -18.35
C GLY A 322 2.12 10.15 -18.74
N ASP A 323 3.45 10.10 -18.59
CA ASP A 323 4.32 11.15 -19.13
C ASP A 323 4.46 11.01 -20.67
N PRO A 324 4.59 12.11 -21.42
CA PRO A 324 4.62 12.04 -22.88
C PRO A 324 5.94 11.50 -23.46
N ASP A 325 7.05 11.73 -22.76
CA ASP A 325 8.40 11.55 -23.28
C ASP A 325 9.10 10.34 -22.66
N LEU A 326 9.92 9.66 -23.47
CA LEU A 326 10.82 8.62 -22.98
C LEU A 326 11.86 9.21 -22.02
N LEU A 327 12.34 8.37 -21.12
CA LEU A 327 13.32 8.77 -20.13
C LEU A 327 14.70 8.97 -20.78
N ASP A 328 15.31 10.11 -20.48
CA ASP A 328 16.68 10.42 -20.83
C ASP A 328 17.53 10.67 -19.57
N PRO A 329 18.87 10.77 -19.69
CA PRO A 329 19.73 11.01 -18.55
C PRO A 329 19.45 12.31 -17.80
N GLU A 330 18.88 13.32 -18.45
CA GLU A 330 18.58 14.62 -17.85
C GLU A 330 17.36 14.49 -16.92
N ILE A 331 16.26 13.90 -17.40
CA ILE A 331 15.07 13.59 -16.59
C ILE A 331 15.46 12.71 -15.39
N LEU A 332 16.27 11.68 -15.59
CA LEU A 332 16.69 10.79 -14.49
C LEU A 332 17.52 11.53 -13.42
N ALA A 333 18.33 12.50 -13.83
CA ALA A 333 19.10 13.36 -12.93
C ALA A 333 18.19 14.35 -12.18
N GLU A 334 17.19 14.93 -12.85
CA GLU A 334 16.17 15.77 -12.21
C GLU A 334 15.39 15.01 -11.14
N VAL A 335 14.90 13.81 -11.49
CA VAL A 335 14.18 12.93 -10.56
C VAL A 335 15.07 12.59 -9.36
N ARG A 336 16.34 12.28 -9.58
CA ARG A 336 17.29 12.01 -8.49
C ARG A 336 17.50 13.22 -7.59
N SER A 337 17.60 14.41 -8.16
CA SER A 337 17.75 15.65 -7.39
C SER A 337 16.52 15.90 -6.52
N PHE A 338 15.33 15.73 -7.09
CA PHE A 338 14.05 15.83 -6.38
C PHE A 338 13.91 14.76 -5.28
N ASP A 339 14.23 13.50 -5.57
CA ASP A 339 14.21 12.44 -4.58
C ASP A 339 15.18 12.71 -3.44
N THR A 340 16.36 13.25 -3.75
CA THR A 340 17.34 13.63 -2.72
C THR A 340 16.77 14.70 -1.80
N SER A 341 16.12 15.74 -2.33
CA SER A 341 15.51 16.78 -1.49
C SER A 341 14.39 16.23 -0.60
N MET A 342 13.54 15.33 -1.13
CA MET A 342 12.55 14.61 -0.34
C MET A 342 13.20 13.77 0.78
N LEU A 343 14.22 12.99 0.44
CA LEU A 343 14.93 12.14 1.39
C LEU A 343 15.64 12.95 2.49
N ASP A 344 16.17 14.12 2.16
CA ASP A 344 16.74 15.05 3.16
C ASP A 344 15.69 15.51 4.17
N ARG A 345 14.44 15.75 3.74
CA ARG A 345 13.31 16.04 4.65
C ARG A 345 12.99 14.86 5.56
N ALA A 346 12.96 13.65 5.02
CA ALA A 346 12.76 12.44 5.82
C ALA A 346 13.89 12.27 6.85
N VAL A 347 15.16 12.41 6.44
CA VAL A 347 16.35 12.34 7.31
C VAL A 347 16.30 13.37 8.44
N ALA A 348 15.91 14.60 8.12
CA ALA A 348 15.72 15.69 9.07
C ALA A 348 14.45 15.56 9.93
N ARG A 349 13.62 14.54 9.67
CA ARG A 349 12.33 14.30 10.33
C ARG A 349 11.37 15.49 10.22
N ASP A 350 11.29 16.04 9.01
CA ASP A 350 10.43 17.14 8.60
C ASP A 350 9.26 16.60 7.77
N PRO A 351 8.20 16.05 8.39
CA PRO A 351 7.07 15.50 7.64
C PRO A 351 6.31 16.57 6.83
N ALA A 352 6.20 17.79 7.36
CA ALA A 352 5.59 18.92 6.65
C ALA A 352 6.41 19.27 5.41
N GLY A 353 7.75 19.35 5.53
CA GLY A 353 8.64 19.56 4.38
C GLY A 353 8.66 18.38 3.41
N TRP A 354 8.54 17.14 3.88
CA TRP A 354 8.40 15.94 3.03
C TRP A 354 7.15 16.03 2.15
N PHE A 355 6.00 16.36 2.75
CA PHE A 355 4.77 16.53 2.00
C PHE A 355 4.81 17.77 1.10
N GLY A 356 5.30 18.89 1.64
CA GLY A 356 5.42 20.18 0.97
C GLY A 356 6.30 20.13 -0.28
N THR A 357 7.42 19.40 -0.23
CA THR A 357 8.32 19.26 -1.39
C THR A 357 7.63 18.61 -2.58
N ALA A 358 6.78 17.59 -2.35
CA ALA A 358 5.96 17.02 -3.41
C ALA A 358 4.81 17.96 -3.81
N ALA A 359 4.17 18.62 -2.85
CA ALA A 359 3.07 19.56 -3.09
C ALA A 359 3.48 20.76 -3.94
N GLU A 360 4.71 21.28 -3.78
CA GLU A 360 5.26 22.40 -4.54
C GLU A 360 5.25 22.16 -6.06
N ILE A 361 5.36 20.89 -6.48
CA ILE A 361 5.31 20.49 -7.89
C ILE A 361 4.00 19.79 -8.26
N GLY A 362 2.96 19.91 -7.41
CA GLY A 362 1.68 19.23 -7.60
C GLY A 362 1.80 17.70 -7.68
N ASN A 363 2.81 17.14 -7.02
CA ASN A 363 3.20 15.73 -7.13
C ASN A 363 3.37 15.24 -8.58
N ARG A 364 3.92 16.08 -9.48
CA ARG A 364 4.16 15.75 -10.90
C ARG A 364 4.84 14.39 -11.10
N TRP A 365 5.75 14.01 -10.19
CA TRP A 365 6.48 12.74 -10.27
C TRP A 365 5.78 11.56 -9.59
N ARG A 366 4.53 11.72 -9.16
CA ARG A 366 3.67 10.66 -8.59
C ARG A 366 4.42 9.86 -7.52
N VAL A 367 4.88 10.56 -6.47
CA VAL A 367 5.55 9.94 -5.34
C VAL A 367 4.59 8.98 -4.65
N CYS A 368 4.86 7.68 -4.78
CA CYS A 368 3.92 6.64 -4.32
C CYS A 368 3.81 6.61 -2.79
N GLY A 369 4.95 6.63 -2.11
CA GLY A 369 5.07 6.57 -0.66
C GLY A 369 4.63 7.78 0.14
N LEU A 370 4.15 8.84 -0.51
CA LEU A 370 4.05 10.18 0.08
C LEU A 370 3.27 10.18 1.41
N ALA A 371 2.03 9.65 1.39
CA ALA A 371 1.14 9.63 2.55
C ALA A 371 1.58 8.62 3.63
N ALA A 372 2.07 7.45 3.22
CA ALA A 372 2.53 6.41 4.15
C ALA A 372 3.77 6.86 4.93
N ALA A 373 4.76 7.45 4.25
CA ALA A 373 5.97 7.98 4.87
C ALA A 373 5.64 9.16 5.80
N TYR A 374 4.78 10.09 5.34
CA TYR A 374 4.30 11.20 6.16
C TYR A 374 3.67 10.71 7.47
N THR A 375 2.74 9.75 7.36
CA THR A 375 2.04 9.17 8.51
C THR A 375 3.02 8.50 9.48
N MET A 376 3.99 7.73 8.94
CA MET A 376 5.03 7.08 9.74
C MET A 376 5.90 8.09 10.49
N LEU A 377 6.40 9.13 9.80
CA LEU A 377 7.28 10.16 10.38
C LEU A 377 6.58 10.91 11.53
N HIS A 378 5.27 11.15 11.40
CA HIS A 378 4.47 11.63 12.51
C HIS A 378 4.34 10.58 13.62
N ALA A 379 3.89 9.35 13.33
CA ALA A 379 3.58 8.34 14.35
C ALA A 379 4.79 7.98 15.23
N MET A 380 5.96 7.73 14.62
CA MET A 380 7.15 7.20 15.29
C MET A 380 7.74 8.11 16.39
N GLY A 381 7.41 9.40 16.41
CA GLY A 381 7.96 10.34 17.39
C GLY A 381 9.40 10.77 17.07
N PRO A 382 10.12 11.39 18.03
CA PRO A 382 11.44 11.99 17.79
C PRO A 382 12.50 10.94 17.40
N ALA A 383 13.06 11.08 16.20
CA ALA A 383 14.14 10.25 15.69
C ALA A 383 15.02 11.03 14.71
N ARG A 384 16.25 10.56 14.51
CA ARG A 384 17.20 11.03 13.50
C ARG A 384 17.28 9.99 12.40
N GLY A 385 17.04 10.40 11.15
CA GLY A 385 17.16 9.52 9.99
C GLY A 385 18.60 9.38 9.50
N THR A 386 18.87 8.30 8.76
CA THR A 386 20.08 8.09 7.97
C THR A 386 19.69 7.42 6.65
N LEU A 387 20.11 8.01 5.53
CA LEU A 387 19.99 7.38 4.21
C LEU A 387 21.04 6.28 4.07
N LEU A 388 20.59 5.06 3.82
CA LEU A 388 21.44 3.87 3.69
C LEU A 388 21.79 3.58 2.24
N LYS A 389 20.77 3.60 1.36
CA LYS A 389 20.91 3.33 -0.07
C LYS A 389 19.77 3.98 -0.84
N TYR A 390 20.08 4.48 -2.03
CA TYR A 390 19.11 5.02 -3.00
C TYR A 390 19.39 4.38 -4.36
N ASP A 391 18.35 4.14 -5.15
CA ASP A 391 18.47 3.68 -6.53
C ASP A 391 17.28 4.07 -7.42
N GLN A 392 17.44 3.88 -8.73
CA GLN A 392 16.42 4.08 -9.76
C GLN A 392 16.34 2.83 -10.65
N ALA A 393 15.17 2.18 -10.69
CA ALA A 393 14.92 1.08 -11.62
C ALA A 393 14.31 1.62 -12.92
N VAL A 394 15.12 1.65 -13.97
CA VAL A 394 14.69 2.04 -15.33
C VAL A 394 14.54 0.80 -16.18
N ASP A 395 13.44 0.70 -16.93
CA ASP A 395 13.22 -0.39 -17.87
C ASP A 395 14.07 -0.23 -19.16
N GLU A 396 14.23 -1.31 -19.93
CA GLU A 396 15.03 -1.28 -21.16
C GLU A 396 14.46 -0.33 -22.24
N GLY A 397 13.13 -0.20 -22.28
CA GLY A 397 12.41 0.67 -23.21
C GLY A 397 12.48 2.15 -22.83
N ARG A 398 12.96 2.48 -21.63
CA ARG A 398 12.96 3.83 -21.05
C ARG A 398 11.55 4.43 -21.00
N THR A 399 10.55 3.56 -20.84
CA THR A 399 9.15 3.91 -20.66
C THR A 399 8.75 4.03 -19.18
N CYS A 400 9.58 3.54 -18.26
CA CYS A 400 9.31 3.50 -16.83
C CYS A 400 10.58 3.64 -15.98
N CYS A 401 10.55 4.57 -15.03
CA CYS A 401 11.49 4.73 -13.93
C CYS A 401 10.70 4.73 -12.63
N VAL A 402 11.13 3.89 -11.69
CA VAL A 402 10.68 3.94 -10.30
C VAL A 402 11.91 4.12 -9.42
N SER A 403 11.92 5.15 -8.59
CA SER A 403 12.99 5.39 -7.62
C SER A 403 12.58 4.93 -6.22
N PHE A 404 13.58 4.55 -5.43
CA PHE A 404 13.35 3.98 -4.10
C PHE A 404 14.61 4.10 -3.24
N ALA A 405 14.41 4.02 -1.92
CA ALA A 405 15.48 4.17 -0.96
C ALA A 405 15.29 3.31 0.28
N SER A 406 16.37 3.13 1.02
CA SER A 406 16.41 2.53 2.34
C SER A 406 16.93 3.53 3.35
N LEU A 407 16.19 3.72 4.45
CA LEU A 407 16.51 4.64 5.53
C LEU A 407 16.34 3.94 6.87
N ALA A 408 17.16 4.32 7.85
CA ALA A 408 17.02 3.95 9.25
C ALA A 408 16.76 5.18 10.12
N PHE A 409 15.96 5.03 11.18
CA PHE A 409 15.62 6.11 12.10
C PHE A 409 15.93 5.72 13.55
N ASP A 410 16.80 6.49 14.19
CA ASP A 410 17.23 6.26 15.57
C ASP A 410 16.61 7.27 16.53
N ALA A 411 16.14 6.81 17.70
CA ALA A 411 15.65 7.66 18.76
C ALA A 411 16.70 8.73 19.12
N HIS A 412 16.24 9.98 19.19
CA HIS A 412 17.07 11.10 19.61
C HIS A 412 17.46 10.94 21.09
N ASP A 413 18.72 11.21 21.46
CA ASP A 413 19.05 11.38 22.88
C ASP A 413 18.37 12.68 23.36
N GLU A 414 17.42 12.57 24.29
CA GLU A 414 17.28 13.67 25.23
C GLU A 414 18.50 13.61 26.17
N PRO A 415 19.20 14.73 26.42
CA PRO A 415 20.18 14.74 27.48
C PRO A 415 19.48 14.34 28.77
N SER A 416 19.92 13.23 29.39
CA SER A 416 19.49 12.89 30.75
C SER A 416 19.60 14.15 31.60
N PRO A 417 18.58 14.52 32.41
CA PRO A 417 18.76 15.57 33.40
C PRO A 417 19.95 15.15 34.22
N SER A 418 21.04 15.91 34.10
CA SER A 418 22.29 15.66 34.78
C SER A 418 21.95 15.39 36.24
N ALA A 419 22.36 14.22 36.74
CA ALA A 419 22.30 13.93 38.15
C ALA A 419 22.93 15.11 38.87
N GLU A 420 22.10 15.91 39.55
CA GLU A 420 22.58 16.94 40.45
C GLU A 420 23.52 16.25 41.42
N VAL A 421 24.80 16.52 41.24
CA VAL A 421 25.83 16.24 42.21
C VAL A 421 25.38 16.96 43.47
N ARG A 422 24.79 16.22 44.41
CA ARG A 422 24.65 16.66 45.79
C ARG A 422 26.06 16.90 46.30
N THR A 423 26.52 18.14 46.20
CA THR A 423 27.65 18.65 46.95
C THR A 423 27.29 18.51 48.43
N CYS A 424 27.89 17.52 49.09
CA CYS A 424 28.12 17.61 50.53
C CYS A 424 29.20 18.67 50.75
N ALA A 425 28.82 19.79 51.37
CA ALA A 425 29.67 20.60 52.25
C ALA A 425 28.75 21.41 53.17
#